data_AF-A0A2N5GQG7-F1
#
_entry.id   AF-A0A2N5GQG7-F1
#
_cell.length_a   1.000
_cell.length_b   1.000
_cell.length_c   1.000
_cell.angle_alpha   90.00
_cell.angle_beta   90.00
_cell.angle_gamma   90.00
#
_symmetry.space_group_name_H-M   'P 1'
#
loop_
_entity.id
_entity.type
_entity.pdbx_description
1 polymer ?
#
loop_
_entity_poly.entity_id
_entity_poly.type
_entity_poly.pdbx_seq_one_letter_code
_entity_poly.pdbx_strand_id
1 'polypeptide(L)'
;MVVTGEVFTLIVVAFALGMDAFSVGLGMGMYKLRLRQIFKIGFTIGIFHLWMPMLGMIAGRFLSEKFGAIAGYIGGMLLVILGVQMILAVFKDEESSMITPVGLGMLIFALSVSLDSFSVGLTLGIYGAKTALVLICFGAAATVLAWLGLYLGRKVRGLLGAYSEALGGSILLAFGIKLLFSF
;
A
#
# COMPACT_ATOMS: atom_id res chain seq x y z
N MET A 1 1.73 -20.40 -19.43
CA MET A 1 2.88 -19.55 -19.04
C MET A 1 2.48 -18.08 -18.83
N VAL A 2 1.57 -17.50 -19.61
CA VAL A 2 1.12 -16.10 -19.43
C VAL A 2 0.38 -15.88 -18.10
N VAL A 3 -0.56 -16.77 -17.74
CA VAL A 3 -1.35 -16.69 -16.49
C VAL A 3 -0.46 -16.74 -15.24
N THR A 4 0.63 -17.53 -15.27
CA THR A 4 1.54 -17.67 -14.14
C THR A 4 2.34 -16.39 -13.88
N GLY A 5 2.74 -15.67 -14.94
CA GLY A 5 3.47 -14.41 -14.83
C GLY A 5 2.60 -13.25 -14.32
N GLU A 6 1.33 -13.19 -14.73
CA GLU A 6 0.39 -12.18 -14.26
C GLU A 6 0.10 -12.33 -12.76
N VAL A 7 -0.21 -13.55 -12.31
CA VAL A 7 -0.47 -13.83 -10.89
C VAL A 7 0.75 -13.51 -10.03
N PHE A 8 1.96 -13.88 -10.48
CA PHE A 8 3.20 -13.54 -9.78
C PHE A 8 3.37 -12.02 -9.63
N THR A 9 3.19 -11.28 -10.72
CA THR A 9 3.28 -9.82 -10.73
C THR A 9 2.30 -9.20 -9.74
N LEU A 10 1.05 -9.68 -9.72
CA LEU A 10 0.00 -9.20 -8.83
C LEU A 10 0.32 -9.48 -7.36
N ILE A 11 0.85 -10.65 -7.03
CA ILE A 11 1.27 -10.99 -5.67
C ILE A 11 2.41 -10.07 -5.22
N VAL A 12 3.38 -9.82 -6.09
CA VAL A 12 4.52 -8.93 -5.77
C VAL A 12 4.06 -7.51 -5.51
N VAL A 13 3.15 -6.97 -6.33
CA VAL A 13 2.61 -5.61 -6.13
C VAL A 13 1.71 -5.57 -4.88
N ALA A 14 0.86 -6.58 -4.66
CA ALA A 14 0.03 -6.68 -3.46
C ALA A 14 0.88 -6.70 -2.18
N PHE A 15 1.98 -7.44 -2.21
CA PHE A 15 2.94 -7.51 -1.12
C PHE A 15 3.62 -6.16 -0.91
N ALA A 16 4.13 -5.52 -1.98
CA ALA A 16 4.79 -4.23 -1.90
C ALA A 16 3.93 -3.14 -1.26
N LEU A 17 2.63 -3.10 -1.58
CA LEU A 17 1.70 -2.17 -0.94
C LEU A 17 1.37 -2.55 0.50
N GLY A 18 1.24 -3.83 0.79
CA GLY A 18 1.08 -4.28 2.16
C GLY A 18 2.29 -3.97 3.05
N MET A 19 3.47 -3.68 2.48
CA MET A 19 4.65 -3.27 3.25
C MET A 19 4.48 -1.92 3.95
N ASP A 20 3.69 -1.00 3.40
CA ASP A 20 3.39 0.27 4.08
C ASP A 20 2.56 0.03 5.35
N ALA A 21 1.46 -0.73 5.20
CA ALA A 21 0.63 -1.18 6.33
C ALA A 21 1.43 -2.00 7.37
N PHE A 22 2.43 -2.77 6.93
CA PHE A 22 3.35 -3.49 7.81
C PHE A 22 4.32 -2.54 8.54
N SER A 23 4.94 -1.59 7.85
CA SER A 23 5.87 -0.60 8.42
C SER A 23 5.18 0.22 9.51
N VAL A 24 4.03 0.78 9.16
CA VAL A 24 3.17 1.52 10.07
C VAL A 24 2.70 0.63 11.23
N GLY A 25 2.35 -0.63 10.94
CA GLY A 25 2.01 -1.62 11.94
C GLY A 25 3.15 -1.91 12.93
N LEU A 26 4.39 -2.02 12.46
CA LEU A 26 5.58 -2.20 13.30
C LEU A 26 5.78 -1.00 14.23
N GLY A 27 5.67 0.23 13.70
CA GLY A 27 5.77 1.45 14.51
C GLY A 27 4.70 1.53 15.59
N MET A 28 3.43 1.29 15.24
CA MET A 28 2.34 1.26 16.22
C MET A 28 2.43 0.09 17.21
N GLY A 29 2.95 -1.04 16.77
CA GLY A 29 3.13 -2.23 17.60
C GLY A 29 4.09 -2.03 18.77
N MET A 30 4.96 -1.01 18.70
CA MET A 30 5.86 -0.62 19.80
C MET A 30 5.08 -0.09 21.02
N TYR A 31 3.87 0.44 20.82
CA TYR A 31 2.97 0.80 21.91
C TYR A 31 2.31 -0.44 22.50
N LYS A 32 2.04 -0.44 23.81
CA LYS A 32 1.38 -1.57 24.52
C LYS A 32 -0.10 -1.70 24.13
N LEU A 33 -0.37 -2.14 22.90
CA LEU A 33 -1.71 -2.41 22.38
C LEU A 33 -2.22 -3.78 22.88
N ARG A 34 -3.51 -3.91 23.16
CA ARG A 34 -4.16 -5.21 23.44
C ARG A 34 -4.42 -5.97 22.14
N LEU A 35 -4.50 -7.31 22.19
CA LEU A 35 -4.81 -8.14 21.00
C LEU A 35 -6.13 -7.73 20.31
N ARG A 36 -7.15 -7.34 21.09
CA ARG A 36 -8.41 -6.81 20.54
C ARG A 36 -8.22 -5.50 19.76
N GLN A 37 -7.28 -4.63 20.17
CA GLN A 37 -6.98 -3.40 19.44
C GLN A 37 -6.19 -3.69 18.17
N ILE A 38 -5.21 -4.60 18.22
CA ILE A 38 -4.49 -5.06 17.03
C ILE A 38 -5.47 -5.59 15.97
N PHE A 39 -6.39 -6.45 16.39
CA PHE A 39 -7.38 -7.00 15.47
C PHE A 39 -8.22 -5.91 14.81
N LYS A 40 -8.75 -4.97 15.61
CA LYS A 40 -9.54 -3.83 15.11
C LYS A 40 -8.74 -2.95 14.15
N ILE A 41 -7.53 -2.54 14.52
CA ILE A 41 -6.69 -1.66 13.70
C ILE A 41 -6.35 -2.33 12.37
N GLY A 42 -5.81 -3.55 12.40
CA GLY A 42 -5.45 -4.25 11.16
C GLY A 42 -6.65 -4.56 10.27
N PHE A 43 -7.82 -4.86 10.85
CA PHE A 43 -9.05 -5.05 10.08
C PHE A 43 -9.53 -3.75 9.43
N THR A 44 -9.46 -2.62 10.14
CA THR A 44 -9.79 -1.31 9.58
C THR A 44 -8.83 -0.94 8.43
N ILE A 45 -7.51 -1.10 8.62
CA ILE A 45 -6.51 -0.88 7.57
C ILE A 45 -6.81 -1.77 6.35
N GLY A 46 -7.12 -3.05 6.58
CA GLY A 46 -7.50 -4.01 5.55
C GLY A 46 -8.70 -3.59 4.72
N ILE A 47 -9.76 -3.07 5.35
CA ILE A 47 -10.94 -2.55 4.66
C ILE A 47 -10.55 -1.36 3.78
N PHE A 48 -9.76 -0.42 4.29
CA PHE A 48 -9.33 0.73 3.49
C PHE A 48 -8.38 0.33 2.34
N HIS A 49 -7.52 -0.68 2.54
CA HIS A 49 -6.68 -1.27 1.50
C HIS A 49 -7.45 -2.13 0.48
N LEU A 50 -8.73 -2.43 0.72
CA LEU A 50 -9.64 -2.97 -0.28
C LEU A 50 -10.39 -1.84 -1.01
N TRP A 51 -10.88 -0.87 -0.25
CA TRP A 51 -11.75 0.19 -0.75
C TRP A 51 -11.00 1.25 -1.57
N MET A 52 -9.81 1.66 -1.13
CA MET A 52 -9.01 2.68 -1.82
C MET A 52 -8.53 2.23 -3.19
N PRO A 53 -7.94 1.03 -3.38
CA PRO A 53 -7.59 0.56 -4.72
C PRO A 53 -8.82 0.41 -5.63
N MET A 54 -9.98 0.04 -5.07
CA MET A 54 -11.21 -0.06 -5.85
C MET A 54 -11.66 1.30 -6.39
N LEU A 55 -11.65 2.34 -5.55
CA LEU A 55 -11.92 3.71 -5.97
C LEU A 55 -10.89 4.21 -6.98
N GLY A 56 -9.61 3.93 -6.73
CA GLY A 56 -8.52 4.23 -7.65
C GLY A 56 -8.78 3.60 -9.01
N MET A 57 -9.11 2.31 -9.07
CA MET A 57 -9.37 1.60 -10.33
C MET A 57 -10.52 2.22 -11.12
N ILE A 58 -11.60 2.62 -10.44
CA ILE A 58 -12.73 3.30 -11.07
C ILE A 58 -12.25 4.63 -11.67
N ALA A 59 -11.56 5.47 -10.90
CA ALA A 59 -11.02 6.74 -11.37
C ALA A 59 -10.03 6.57 -12.52
N GLY A 60 -9.15 5.56 -12.43
CA GLY A 60 -8.17 5.24 -13.45
C GLY A 60 -8.78 4.80 -14.77
N ARG A 61 -9.87 4.02 -14.74
CA ARG A 61 -10.63 3.66 -15.96
C ARG A 61 -11.23 4.89 -16.62
N PHE A 62 -11.88 5.75 -15.84
CA PHE A 62 -12.39 7.03 -16.35
C PHE A 62 -11.30 7.90 -16.96
N LEU A 63 -10.11 7.92 -16.36
CA LEU A 63 -8.97 8.68 -16.87
C LEU A 63 -8.42 8.05 -18.17
N SER A 64 -8.30 6.74 -18.23
CA SER A 64 -7.83 6.04 -19.44
C SER A 64 -8.78 6.19 -20.62
N GLU A 65 -10.09 6.18 -20.39
CA GLU A 65 -11.08 6.40 -21.46
C GLU A 65 -10.99 7.81 -22.06
N LYS A 66 -10.65 8.81 -21.25
CA LYS A 66 -10.54 10.21 -21.71
C LYS A 66 -9.17 10.59 -22.27
N PHE A 67 -8.09 10.04 -21.71
CA PHE A 67 -6.72 10.49 -21.97
C PHE A 67 -5.82 9.43 -22.63
N GLY A 68 -6.31 8.21 -22.85
CA GLY A 68 -5.61 7.16 -23.61
C GLY A 68 -4.18 6.91 -23.12
N ALA A 69 -3.21 6.96 -24.03
CA ALA A 69 -1.79 6.71 -23.72
C ALA A 69 -1.20 7.68 -22.68
N ILE A 70 -1.70 8.93 -22.60
CA ILE A 70 -1.23 9.92 -21.62
C ILE A 70 -1.54 9.44 -20.19
N ALA A 71 -2.68 8.76 -19.98
CA ALA A 71 -3.02 8.18 -18.69
C ALA A 71 -1.99 7.12 -18.27
N GLY A 72 -1.48 6.34 -19.22
CA GLY A 72 -0.43 5.34 -18.99
C GLY A 72 0.85 5.94 -18.37
N TYR A 73 1.33 7.04 -18.96
CA TYR A 73 2.46 7.80 -18.44
C TYR A 73 2.17 8.39 -17.05
N ILE A 74 0.95 8.90 -16.82
CA ILE A 74 0.53 9.42 -15.51
C ILE A 74 0.59 8.32 -14.44
N GLY A 75 0.04 7.13 -14.71
CA GLY A 75 0.08 6.00 -13.76
C GLY A 75 1.51 5.54 -13.45
N GLY A 76 2.34 5.41 -14.49
CA GLY A 76 3.76 5.06 -14.31
C GLY A 76 4.51 6.10 -13.47
N MET A 77 4.32 7.39 -13.76
CA MET A 77 4.97 8.48 -13.03
C MET A 77 4.52 8.54 -11.56
N LEU A 78 3.23 8.30 -11.32
CA LEU A 78 2.65 8.29 -9.98
C LEU A 78 3.20 7.13 -9.12
N LEU A 79 3.42 5.94 -9.69
CA LEU A 79 4.13 4.84 -9.01
C LEU A 79 5.60 5.18 -8.70
N VAL A 80 6.31 5.83 -9.62
CA VAL A 80 7.69 6.27 -9.38
C VAL A 80 7.74 7.28 -8.23
N ILE A 81 6.85 8.27 -8.24
CA ILE A 81 6.79 9.30 -7.19
C ILE A 81 6.55 8.65 -5.81
N LEU A 82 5.61 7.71 -5.71
CA LEU A 82 5.34 6.99 -4.46
C LEU A 82 6.54 6.17 -4.00
N GLY A 83 7.14 5.40 -4.93
CA GLY A 83 8.31 4.60 -4.62
C GLY A 83 9.47 5.46 -4.07
N VAL A 84 9.70 6.63 -4.66
CA VAL A 84 10.67 7.60 -4.15
C VAL A 84 10.25 8.16 -2.79
N GLN A 85 8.99 8.56 -2.61
CA GLN A 85 8.51 9.13 -1.34
C GLN A 85 8.68 8.15 -0.17
N MET A 86 8.31 6.88 -0.35
CA MET A 86 8.49 5.82 0.64
C MET A 86 9.97 5.59 0.98
N ILE A 87 10.86 5.63 -0.01
CA ILE A 87 12.30 5.49 0.24
C ILE A 87 12.84 6.71 0.99
N LEU A 88 12.42 7.93 0.62
CA LEU A 88 12.86 9.16 1.28
C LEU A 88 12.35 9.29 2.72
N ALA A 89 11.16 8.74 3.01
CA ALA A 89 10.59 8.70 4.35
C ALA A 89 11.50 7.96 5.34
N VAL A 90 12.22 6.93 4.89
CA VAL A 90 13.19 6.18 5.72
C VAL A 90 14.35 7.04 6.21
N PHE A 91 14.76 8.05 5.43
CA PHE A 91 15.86 8.95 5.78
C PHE A 91 15.41 10.17 6.57
N LYS A 92 14.10 10.43 6.66
CA LYS A 92 13.55 11.41 7.57
C LYS A 92 13.43 10.74 8.94
N ASP A 93 14.27 11.16 9.89
CA ASP A 93 14.08 10.87 11.31
C ASP A 93 12.77 11.51 11.79
N GLU A 94 11.63 10.89 11.50
CA GLU A 94 10.39 11.25 12.17
C GLU A 94 10.40 10.61 13.56
N GLU A 95 10.70 11.44 14.56
CA GLU A 95 10.12 11.31 15.91
C GLU A 95 8.60 11.54 15.85
N SER A 96 7.88 10.89 14.92
CA SER A 96 6.43 10.95 14.90
C SER A 96 5.94 10.05 16.03
N SER A 97 5.59 10.72 17.12
CA SER A 97 4.71 10.18 18.14
C SER A 97 3.42 9.72 17.47
N MET A 98 3.40 8.46 17.00
CA MET A 98 2.21 7.85 16.43
C MET A 98 1.21 7.66 17.57
N ILE A 99 0.36 8.67 17.75
CA ILE A 99 -0.74 8.68 18.71
C ILE A 99 -1.60 7.46 18.40
N THR A 100 -1.87 6.62 19.42
CA THR A 100 -2.78 5.49 19.29
C THR A 100 -4.16 5.99 18.84
N PRO A 101 -4.60 5.75 17.60
CA PRO A 101 -5.80 6.38 17.09
C PRO A 101 -7.02 5.71 17.74
N VAL A 102 -7.93 6.51 18.28
CA VAL A 102 -9.18 6.02 18.90
C VAL A 102 -10.38 6.70 18.25
N GLY A 103 -11.47 5.96 18.04
CA GLY A 103 -12.69 6.48 17.43
C GLY A 103 -12.44 7.04 16.02
N LEU A 104 -12.77 8.32 15.81
CA LEU A 104 -12.61 9.00 14.52
C LEU A 104 -11.15 9.06 14.05
N GLY A 105 -10.19 9.14 14.98
CA GLY A 105 -8.77 9.15 14.66
C GLY A 105 -8.31 7.86 13.95
N MET A 106 -8.93 6.72 14.26
CA MET A 106 -8.62 5.45 13.59
C MET A 106 -9.05 5.44 12.13
N LEU A 107 -10.15 6.11 11.79
CA LEU A 107 -10.61 6.24 10.41
C LEU A 107 -9.67 7.17 9.62
N ILE A 108 -9.32 8.33 10.19
CA ILE A 108 -8.40 9.29 9.54
C ILE A 108 -7.02 8.64 9.33
N PHE A 109 -6.55 7.91 10.33
CA PHE A 109 -5.28 7.18 10.25
C PHE A 109 -5.32 6.10 9.17
N ALA A 110 -6.32 5.23 9.19
CA ALA A 110 -6.44 4.17 8.19
C ALA A 110 -6.64 4.72 6.78
N LEU A 111 -7.33 5.87 6.64
CA LEU A 111 -7.42 6.62 5.39
C LEU A 111 -6.03 7.07 4.94
N SER A 112 -5.27 7.73 5.82
CA SER A 112 -3.94 8.28 5.51
C SER A 112 -2.98 7.20 5.02
N VAL A 113 -2.90 6.08 5.75
CA VAL A 113 -2.05 4.91 5.41
C VAL A 113 -2.51 4.22 4.12
N SER A 114 -3.77 4.37 3.73
CA SER A 114 -4.29 3.72 2.53
C SER A 114 -4.29 4.61 1.28
N LEU A 115 -3.78 5.85 1.36
CA LEU A 115 -3.70 6.75 0.22
C LEU A 115 -2.76 6.22 -0.87
N ASP A 116 -1.68 5.54 -0.50
CA ASP A 116 -0.74 4.95 -1.45
C ASP A 116 -1.42 3.85 -2.28
N SER A 117 -2.29 3.08 -1.63
CA SER A 117 -3.14 2.05 -2.23
C SER A 117 -4.14 2.61 -3.25
N PHE A 118 -4.66 3.83 -3.05
CA PHE A 118 -5.50 4.49 -4.05
C PHE A 118 -4.71 4.74 -5.35
N SER A 119 -3.51 5.26 -5.22
CA SER A 119 -2.63 5.57 -6.35
C SER A 119 -2.29 4.34 -7.19
N VAL A 120 -1.98 3.22 -6.54
CA VAL A 120 -1.72 1.98 -7.27
C VAL A 120 -3.01 1.44 -7.91
N GLY A 121 -4.15 1.56 -7.21
CA GLY A 121 -5.46 1.28 -7.79
C GLY A 121 -5.75 2.11 -9.05
N LEU A 122 -5.43 3.41 -9.03
CA LEU A 122 -5.57 4.30 -10.16
C LEU A 122 -4.73 3.83 -11.35
N THR A 123 -3.48 3.44 -11.09
CA THR A 123 -2.61 2.91 -12.14
C THR A 123 -3.13 1.59 -12.72
N LEU A 124 -3.60 0.66 -11.87
CA LEU A 124 -4.22 -0.59 -12.30
C LEU A 124 -5.51 -0.37 -13.09
N GLY A 125 -6.28 0.66 -12.73
CA GLY A 125 -7.49 1.08 -13.45
C GLY A 125 -7.18 1.57 -14.85
N ILE A 126 -6.12 2.37 -14.99
CA ILE A 126 -5.65 2.87 -16.30
C ILE A 126 -5.24 1.73 -17.22
N TYR A 127 -4.58 0.72 -16.66
CA TYR A 127 -4.17 -0.48 -17.40
C TYR A 127 -5.31 -1.47 -17.67
N GLY A 128 -6.54 -1.17 -17.24
CA GLY A 128 -7.70 -2.00 -17.52
C GLY A 128 -7.71 -3.33 -16.75
N ALA A 129 -7.03 -3.41 -15.60
CA ALA A 129 -7.06 -4.62 -14.77
C ALA A 129 -8.51 -4.94 -14.35
N LYS A 130 -9.00 -6.12 -14.76
CA LYS A 130 -10.37 -6.61 -14.46
C LYS A 130 -10.30 -7.77 -13.47
N THR A 131 -9.99 -7.49 -12.21
CA THR A 131 -9.89 -8.59 -11.23
C THR A 131 -10.33 -8.14 -9.85
N ALA A 132 -11.62 -8.37 -9.54
CA ALA A 132 -12.11 -8.34 -8.17
C ALA A 132 -11.27 -9.24 -7.24
N LEU A 133 -10.71 -10.33 -7.81
CA LEU A 133 -9.79 -11.23 -7.13
C LEU A 133 -8.49 -10.54 -6.68
N VAL A 134 -7.97 -9.59 -7.47
CA VAL A 134 -6.78 -8.80 -7.11
C VAL A 134 -7.09 -7.89 -5.93
N LEU A 135 -8.22 -7.20 -5.95
CA LEU A 135 -8.66 -6.34 -4.84
C LEU A 135 -8.77 -7.13 -3.53
N ILE A 136 -9.38 -8.32 -3.59
CA ILE A 136 -9.52 -9.20 -2.42
C ILE A 136 -8.15 -9.67 -1.92
N CYS A 137 -7.26 -10.12 -2.83
CA CYS A 137 -5.91 -10.53 -2.46
C CYS A 137 -5.11 -9.39 -1.84
N PHE A 138 -5.25 -8.16 -2.36
CA PHE A 138 -4.64 -6.96 -1.82
C PHE A 138 -5.11 -6.65 -0.40
N GLY A 139 -6.43 -6.55 -0.20
CA GLY A 139 -7.01 -6.28 1.11
C GLY A 139 -6.62 -7.36 2.12
N ALA A 140 -6.64 -8.63 1.72
CA ALA A 140 -6.21 -9.74 2.57
C ALA A 140 -4.72 -9.67 2.92
N ALA A 141 -3.85 -9.44 1.93
CA ALA A 141 -2.40 -9.32 2.14
C ALA A 141 -2.08 -8.16 3.09
N ALA A 142 -2.67 -6.98 2.85
CA ALA A 142 -2.52 -5.80 3.69
C ALA A 142 -3.04 -6.04 5.11
N THR A 143 -4.15 -6.73 5.29
CA THR A 143 -4.69 -7.08 6.63
C THR A 143 -3.72 -7.98 7.39
N VAL A 144 -3.23 -9.03 6.73
CA VAL A 144 -2.29 -9.99 7.33
C VAL A 144 -0.98 -9.30 7.68
N LEU A 145 -0.45 -8.49 6.77
CA LEU A 145 0.78 -7.73 6.98
C LEU A 145 0.60 -6.68 8.08
N ALA A 146 -0.52 -5.95 8.14
CA ALA A 146 -0.80 -5.02 9.23
C ALA A 146 -0.85 -5.74 10.60
N TRP A 147 -1.51 -6.89 10.70
CA TRP A 147 -1.52 -7.68 11.93
C TRP A 147 -0.15 -8.20 12.31
N LEU A 148 0.63 -8.69 11.33
CA LEU A 148 2.01 -9.13 11.56
C LEU A 148 2.88 -7.96 12.04
N GLY A 149 2.78 -6.79 11.41
CA GLY A 149 3.49 -5.58 11.83
C GLY A 149 3.13 -5.18 13.26
N LEU A 150 1.83 -5.07 13.56
CA LEU A 150 1.34 -4.73 14.91
C LEU A 150 1.76 -5.75 15.98
N TYR A 151 1.82 -7.04 15.63
CA TYR A 151 2.23 -8.09 16.55
C TYR A 151 3.74 -8.13 16.76
N LEU A 152 4.53 -8.04 15.67
CA LEU A 152 5.99 -8.06 15.70
C LEU A 152 6.58 -6.77 16.26
N GLY A 153 5.94 -5.63 16.04
CA GLY A 153 6.35 -4.32 16.56
C GLY A 153 6.43 -4.28 18.08
N ARG A 154 5.71 -5.16 18.77
CA ARG A 154 5.84 -5.34 20.24
C ARG A 154 7.22 -5.84 20.68
N LYS A 155 7.90 -6.59 19.81
CA LYS A 155 9.19 -7.23 20.07
C LYS A 155 10.35 -6.50 19.42
N VAL A 156 10.07 -5.78 18.33
CA VAL A 156 11.06 -5.21 17.44
C VAL A 156 11.16 -3.70 17.63
N ARG A 157 12.37 -3.16 17.76
CA ARG A 157 12.61 -1.72 17.89
C ARG A 157 12.91 -1.09 16.53
N GLY A 158 12.05 -0.14 16.11
CA GLY A 158 12.28 0.94 15.13
C GLY A 158 12.75 0.58 13.71
N LEU A 159 13.89 -0.09 13.58
CA LEU A 159 14.63 -0.22 12.31
C LEU A 159 13.91 -1.08 11.26
N LEU A 160 13.21 -2.14 11.68
CA LEU A 160 12.52 -3.04 10.76
C LEU A 160 11.35 -2.36 10.01
N GLY A 161 10.74 -1.31 10.58
CA GLY A 161 9.72 -0.51 9.90
C GLY A 161 10.32 0.23 8.70
N ALA A 162 11.39 0.98 8.96
CA ALA A 162 12.14 1.70 7.92
C ALA A 162 12.60 0.77 6.78
N TYR A 163 13.15 -0.41 7.10
CA TYR A 163 13.53 -1.38 6.07
C TYR A 163 12.34 -1.91 5.26
N SER A 164 11.18 -2.14 5.91
CA SER A 164 9.99 -2.59 5.19
C SER A 164 9.43 -1.54 4.24
N GLU A 165 9.47 -0.27 4.63
CA GLU A 165 9.01 0.85 3.81
C GLU A 165 9.92 1.07 2.60
N ALA A 166 11.25 1.05 2.81
CA ALA A 166 12.22 1.07 1.71
C ALA A 166 12.03 -0.09 0.74
N LEU A 167 11.72 -1.29 1.23
CA LEU A 167 11.49 -2.46 0.38
C LEU A 167 10.22 -2.29 -0.46
N GLY A 168 9.12 -1.86 0.14
CA GLY A 168 7.88 -1.54 -0.57
C GLY A 168 8.10 -0.47 -1.64
N GLY A 169 8.74 0.64 -1.27
CA GLY A 169 9.05 1.75 -2.17
C GLY A 169 9.95 1.33 -3.34
N SER A 170 10.95 0.49 -3.09
CA SER A 170 11.84 -0.03 -4.13
C SER A 170 11.10 -0.88 -5.16
N ILE A 171 10.15 -1.70 -4.72
CA ILE A 171 9.33 -2.51 -5.63
C ILE A 171 8.43 -1.60 -6.48
N LEU A 172 7.74 -0.63 -5.86
CA LEU A 172 6.89 0.32 -6.58
C LEU A 172 7.67 1.17 -7.59
N LEU A 173 8.88 1.60 -7.22
CA LEU A 173 9.77 2.34 -8.10
C LEU A 173 10.15 1.51 -9.33
N ALA A 174 10.57 0.26 -9.13
CA ALA A 174 10.90 -0.66 -10.23
C ALA A 174 9.69 -0.90 -11.13
N PHE A 175 8.50 -1.08 -10.55
CA PHE A 175 7.25 -1.22 -11.30
C PHE A 175 6.90 0.05 -12.08
N GLY A 176 6.94 1.22 -11.47
CA GLY A 176 6.64 2.50 -12.12
C GLY A 176 7.56 2.76 -13.31
N ILE A 177 8.87 2.53 -13.14
CA ILE A 177 9.85 2.64 -14.23
C ILE A 177 9.53 1.67 -15.36
N LYS A 178 9.26 0.39 -15.03
CA LYS A 178 8.89 -0.61 -16.04
C LYS A 178 7.63 -0.21 -16.81
N LEU A 179 6.63 0.38 -16.15
CA LEU A 179 5.42 0.85 -16.80
C LEU A 179 5.66 2.07 -17.71
N LEU A 180 6.57 2.97 -17.34
CA LEU A 180 6.94 4.13 -18.18
C LEU A 180 7.62 3.70 -19.48
N PHE A 181 8.45 2.65 -19.46
CA PHE A 181 9.12 2.11 -20.66
C PHE A 181 8.26 1.13 -21.47
N SER A 182 7.06 0.81 -20.99
CA SER A 182 6.14 -0.11 -21.68
C SER A 182 5.23 0.59 -22.71
N PHE A 183 5.27 1.91 -22.77
CA PHE A 183 4.54 2.77 -23.72
C PHE A 183 5.52 3.44 -24.68
#